data_AF-A0A812I6Z5-F1
#
_entry.id   AF-A0A812I6Z5-F1
#
_cell.length_a   1.000
_cell.length_b   1.000
_cell.length_c   1.000
_cell.angle_alpha   90.00
_cell.angle_beta   90.00
_cell.angle_gamma   90.00
#
_symmetry.space_group_name_H-M   'P 1'
#
loop_
_entity.id
_entity.type
_entity.pdbx_description
1 polymer ?
#
loop_
_entity_poly.entity_id
_entity_poly.type
_entity_poly.pdbx_seq_one_letter_code
_entity_poly.pdbx_strand_id
1 'polypeptide(L)'
;MTPKAATLTDDQANFLPLVNVHFHLGAEHKTEAYSDDTDSIAYDAASSGRRLAENPRPGFMCSKSSLNTNQLAPYNFTYCKGDVQVGKSYEIHYVHSSAGMDNNATDDVNADLLADGLGGAANGRGLLNPMIVVQGQIFQIVNGAATVDDMLHGWTVVGHDNSVMYPGSTTGQSHDNEVCSPYSITWHVDKDCHQVSPESFDNLCKQMSETYGMYADLYPHGSRKLVASQYVVKSEFVKPLA
;
A
#
# COMPACT_ATOMS: atom_id res chain seq x y z
N MET A 1 1.55 10.52 19.87
CA MET A 1 2.21 9.58 20.83
C MET A 1 3.74 9.66 20.71
N THR A 2 4.52 9.30 21.73
CA THR A 2 5.97 9.06 21.56
C THR A 2 6.16 7.71 20.82
N PRO A 3 7.04 7.62 19.80
CA PRO A 3 7.27 6.38 19.07
C PRO A 3 7.73 5.23 19.96
N LYS A 4 7.29 4.01 19.65
CA LYS A 4 7.71 2.77 20.34
C LYS A 4 9.00 2.17 19.78
N ALA A 5 9.39 2.56 18.57
CA ALA A 5 10.59 2.12 17.89
C ALA A 5 11.22 3.30 17.13
N ALA A 6 12.49 3.13 16.76
CA ALA A 6 13.16 4.05 15.85
C ALA A 6 12.52 4.00 14.46
N THR A 7 12.53 5.15 13.78
CA THR A 7 12.14 5.25 12.36
C THR A 7 13.35 4.91 11.51
N LEU A 8 13.20 3.93 10.62
CA LEU A 8 14.27 3.50 9.73
C LEU A 8 14.36 4.43 8.50
N THR A 9 15.58 4.66 8.02
CA THR A 9 15.87 5.40 6.78
C THR A 9 15.57 4.55 5.54
N ASP A 10 15.60 5.14 4.35
CA ASP A 10 15.38 4.40 3.09
C ASP A 10 16.47 3.33 2.89
N ASP A 11 17.74 3.68 3.10
CA ASP A 11 18.85 2.71 3.07
C ASP A 11 18.65 1.52 4.03
N GLN A 12 18.12 1.77 5.22
CA GLN A 12 17.84 0.72 6.21
C GLN A 12 16.65 -0.15 5.80
N ALA A 13 15.65 0.42 5.12
CA ALA A 13 14.54 -0.32 4.54
C ALA A 13 15.00 -1.22 3.39
N ASN A 14 15.86 -0.70 2.51
CA ASN A 14 16.42 -1.42 1.38
C ASN A 14 17.33 -2.59 1.79
N PHE A 15 17.86 -2.58 3.01
CA PHE A 15 18.57 -3.73 3.59
C PHE A 15 17.63 -4.87 4.01
N LEU A 16 16.36 -4.58 4.28
CA LEU A 16 15.38 -5.59 4.69
C LEU A 16 14.77 -6.27 3.46
N PRO A 17 14.57 -7.60 3.51
CA PRO A 17 13.87 -8.31 2.45
C PRO A 17 12.47 -7.74 2.19
N LEU A 18 12.12 -7.58 0.92
CA LEU A 18 10.75 -7.31 0.50
C LEU A 18 9.94 -8.61 0.63
N VAL A 19 8.97 -8.64 1.54
CA VAL A 19 8.26 -9.86 1.94
C VAL A 19 6.81 -9.91 1.48
N ASN A 20 6.23 -8.78 1.12
CA ASN A 20 4.87 -8.70 0.59
C ASN A 20 4.68 -7.41 -0.24
N VAL A 21 3.84 -7.52 -1.27
CA VAL A 21 3.28 -6.39 -2.00
C VAL A 21 1.78 -6.57 -2.03
N HIS A 22 1.04 -5.55 -1.62
CA HIS A 22 -0.42 -5.53 -1.73
C HIS A 22 -0.88 -4.10 -1.97
N PHE A 23 -2.16 -3.91 -2.27
CA PHE A 23 -2.68 -2.58 -2.55
C PHE A 23 -4.09 -2.38 -1.97
N HIS A 24 -4.37 -1.13 -1.63
CA HIS A 24 -5.65 -0.69 -1.08
C HIS A 24 -6.44 0.12 -2.11
N LEU A 25 -7.78 0.10 -2.03
CA LEU A 25 -8.62 0.98 -2.82
C LEU A 25 -8.56 2.40 -2.22
N GLY A 26 -7.94 3.33 -2.95
CA GLY A 26 -7.62 4.67 -2.48
C GLY A 26 -6.45 4.68 -1.49
N ALA A 27 -5.99 5.88 -1.15
CA ALA A 27 -4.96 6.10 -0.16
C ALA A 27 -5.51 5.95 1.27
N GLU A 28 -4.77 5.22 2.10
CA GLU A 28 -4.94 5.20 3.55
C GLU A 28 -4.31 6.44 4.21
N HIS A 29 -3.42 7.10 3.47
CA HIS A 29 -2.84 8.40 3.81
C HIS A 29 -3.63 9.55 3.17
N LYS A 30 -3.45 10.77 3.70
CA LYS A 30 -4.04 11.99 3.14
C LYS A 30 -2.98 13.05 2.92
N THR A 31 -2.90 13.55 1.68
CA THR A 31 -2.08 14.70 1.31
C THR A 31 -2.87 15.62 0.38
N GLU A 32 -2.30 16.76 -0.01
CA GLU A 32 -2.93 17.64 -1.00
C GLU A 32 -3.11 16.95 -2.37
N ALA A 33 -2.21 16.02 -2.74
CA ALA A 33 -2.25 15.31 -4.03
C ALA A 33 -3.35 14.23 -4.10
N TYR A 34 -3.68 13.62 -2.95
CA TYR A 34 -4.74 12.62 -2.82
C TYR A 34 -5.59 12.92 -1.57
N SER A 35 -6.54 13.85 -1.71
CA SER A 35 -7.39 14.33 -0.61
C SER A 35 -8.88 14.10 -0.83
N ASP A 36 -9.30 13.61 -2.00
CA ASP A 36 -10.71 13.44 -2.34
C ASP A 36 -11.30 12.24 -1.57
N ASP A 37 -12.17 12.51 -0.61
CA ASP A 37 -12.84 11.51 0.21
C ASP A 37 -14.27 11.22 -0.23
N THR A 38 -14.71 11.74 -1.37
CA THR A 38 -16.09 11.61 -1.88
C THR A 38 -16.56 10.15 -1.90
N ASP A 39 -15.73 9.26 -2.43
CA ASP A 39 -16.03 7.82 -2.51
C ASP A 39 -16.16 7.18 -1.12
N SER A 40 -15.29 7.58 -0.18
CA SER A 40 -15.28 7.06 1.19
C SER A 40 -16.48 7.56 2.00
N ILE A 41 -16.89 8.83 1.81
CA ILE A 41 -18.08 9.43 2.43
C ILE A 41 -19.33 8.73 1.90
N ALA A 42 -19.44 8.53 0.59
CA ALA A 42 -20.57 7.82 -0.01
C ALA A 42 -20.65 6.37 0.50
N TYR A 43 -19.51 5.68 0.59
CA TYR A 43 -19.42 4.33 1.14
C TYR A 43 -19.85 4.27 2.61
N ASP A 44 -19.46 5.24 3.43
CA ASP A 44 -19.83 5.31 4.84
C ASP A 44 -21.29 5.74 5.04
N ALA A 45 -21.83 6.62 4.19
CA ALA A 45 -23.24 7.03 4.26
C ALA A 45 -24.20 5.89 3.87
N ALA A 46 -23.78 5.01 2.95
CA ALA A 46 -24.54 3.83 2.57
C ALA A 46 -24.61 2.74 3.67
N SER A 47 -23.92 2.92 4.80
CA SER A 47 -23.67 1.87 5.80
C SER A 47 -24.79 1.59 6.80
N SER A 48 -26.05 1.90 6.51
CA SER A 48 -27.17 1.59 7.42
C SER A 48 -27.63 0.11 7.38
N GLY A 49 -26.90 -0.78 6.70
CA GLY A 49 -27.23 -2.21 6.57
C GLY A 49 -26.01 -3.14 6.68
N ARG A 50 -26.26 -4.42 7.01
CA ARG A 50 -25.24 -5.48 7.03
C ARG A 50 -24.57 -5.54 5.65
N ARG A 51 -23.29 -5.19 5.58
CA ARG A 51 -22.49 -5.38 4.37
C ARG A 51 -22.12 -6.85 4.27
N LEU A 52 -22.36 -7.46 3.12
CA LEU A 52 -21.58 -8.62 2.71
C LEU A 52 -20.15 -8.13 2.48
N ALA A 53 -19.16 -8.94 2.84
CA ALA A 53 -17.74 -8.60 2.85
C ALA A 53 -17.13 -8.35 1.44
N GLU A 54 -17.94 -8.00 0.43
CA GLU A 54 -17.56 -8.07 -0.98
C GLU A 54 -16.93 -6.78 -1.51
N ASN A 55 -17.20 -5.61 -0.93
CA ASN A 55 -16.67 -4.34 -1.44
C ASN A 55 -15.76 -3.63 -0.44
N PRO A 56 -14.45 -3.46 -0.76
CA PRO A 56 -13.50 -2.76 0.10
C PRO A 56 -13.93 -1.30 0.32
N ARG A 57 -13.71 -0.78 1.52
CA ARG A 57 -13.93 0.65 1.79
C ARG A 57 -12.93 1.50 1.00
N PRO A 58 -13.37 2.48 0.20
CA PRO A 58 -12.46 3.40 -0.46
C PRO A 58 -11.73 4.33 0.51
N GLY A 59 -10.49 4.67 0.17
CA GLY A 59 -9.66 5.68 0.84
C GLY A 59 -9.76 7.04 0.16
N PHE A 60 -8.72 7.86 0.31
CA PHE A 60 -8.60 9.14 -0.39
C PHE A 60 -8.17 8.92 -1.85
N MET A 61 -8.77 9.65 -2.77
CA MET A 61 -8.51 9.52 -4.20
C MET A 61 -7.68 10.69 -4.69
N CYS A 62 -6.92 10.44 -5.76
CA CYS A 62 -6.34 11.51 -6.55
C CYS A 62 -7.42 12.24 -7.33
N SER A 63 -7.22 13.52 -7.59
CA SER A 63 -8.17 14.31 -8.37
C SER A 63 -8.37 13.72 -9.77
N LYS A 64 -9.62 13.68 -10.23
CA LYS A 64 -9.98 13.36 -11.62
C LYS A 64 -10.30 14.60 -12.45
N SER A 65 -10.20 15.81 -11.87
CA SER A 65 -10.69 17.04 -12.49
C SER A 65 -9.98 17.40 -13.80
N SER A 66 -8.75 16.92 -14.00
CA SER A 66 -7.96 17.12 -15.22
C SER A 66 -8.11 16.01 -16.26
N LEU A 67 -8.84 14.93 -15.95
CA LEU A 67 -8.95 13.75 -16.80
C LEU A 67 -10.15 13.86 -17.75
N ASN A 68 -9.95 13.47 -19.01
CA ASN A 68 -11.03 13.42 -20.00
C ASN A 68 -11.65 12.01 -20.13
N THR A 69 -12.71 11.90 -20.91
CA THR A 69 -13.46 10.63 -21.11
C THR A 69 -12.60 9.50 -21.67
N ASN A 70 -11.66 9.77 -22.56
CA ASN A 70 -10.79 8.72 -23.12
C ASN A 70 -9.79 8.21 -22.06
N GLN A 71 -9.28 9.12 -21.24
CA GLN A 71 -8.39 8.78 -20.11
C GLN A 71 -9.11 7.92 -19.06
N LEU A 72 -10.43 8.10 -18.92
CA LEU A 72 -11.30 7.38 -17.99
C LEU A 72 -12.03 6.17 -18.61
N ALA A 73 -11.70 5.81 -19.85
CA ALA A 73 -12.35 4.68 -20.52
C ALA A 73 -12.10 3.36 -19.75
N PRO A 74 -13.09 2.46 -19.64
CA PRO A 74 -12.90 1.18 -18.96
C PRO A 74 -11.79 0.33 -19.60
N TYR A 75 -11.06 -0.40 -18.78
CA TYR A 75 -10.06 -1.40 -19.18
C TYR A 75 -10.47 -2.78 -18.65
N ASN A 76 -10.22 -3.83 -19.43
CA ASN A 76 -10.51 -5.20 -19.02
C ASN A 76 -9.27 -5.85 -18.40
N PHE A 77 -9.17 -5.80 -17.08
CA PHE A 77 -8.10 -6.44 -16.32
C PHE A 77 -8.18 -7.96 -16.43
N THR A 78 -7.07 -8.59 -16.80
CA THR A 78 -6.96 -10.04 -16.94
C THR A 78 -6.44 -10.67 -15.65
N TYR A 79 -5.48 -10.02 -15.02
CA TYR A 79 -4.74 -10.56 -13.88
C TYR A 79 -5.24 -10.01 -12.56
N CYS A 80 -5.41 -8.69 -12.45
CA CYS A 80 -6.02 -8.11 -11.26
C CYS A 80 -7.45 -8.59 -11.07
N LYS A 81 -7.84 -8.76 -9.80
CA LYS A 81 -9.14 -9.27 -9.37
C LYS A 81 -9.89 -8.21 -8.55
N GLY A 82 -11.16 -8.47 -8.28
CA GLY A 82 -12.00 -7.54 -7.53
C GLY A 82 -12.27 -6.24 -8.30
N ASP A 83 -12.44 -5.14 -7.56
CA ASP A 83 -12.94 -3.88 -8.11
C ASP A 83 -11.79 -2.92 -8.53
N VAL A 84 -10.88 -3.42 -9.37
CA VAL A 84 -9.84 -2.60 -10.00
C VAL A 84 -10.43 -1.86 -11.21
N GLN A 85 -10.33 -0.54 -11.22
CA GLN A 85 -10.98 0.32 -12.20
C GLN A 85 -10.06 1.46 -12.64
N VAL A 86 -10.15 1.80 -13.93
CA VAL A 86 -9.57 3.03 -14.46
C VAL A 86 -10.19 4.25 -13.79
N GLY A 87 -9.34 5.24 -13.50
CA GLY A 87 -9.68 6.50 -12.86
C GLY A 87 -9.77 6.42 -11.34
N LYS A 88 -9.67 5.23 -10.73
CA LYS A 88 -9.51 5.08 -9.27
C LYS A 88 -8.03 5.17 -8.90
N SER A 89 -7.79 5.44 -7.62
CA SER A 89 -6.47 5.45 -7.02
C SER A 89 -6.28 4.22 -6.16
N TYR A 90 -5.04 3.76 -6.07
CA TYR A 90 -4.63 2.61 -5.28
C TYR A 90 -3.34 2.96 -4.56
N GLU A 91 -3.30 2.71 -3.25
CA GLU A 91 -2.05 2.80 -2.50
C GLU A 91 -1.42 1.42 -2.47
N ILE A 92 -0.26 1.28 -3.11
CA ILE A 92 0.53 0.05 -3.07
C ILE A 92 1.44 0.12 -1.86
N HIS A 93 1.47 -0.96 -1.09
CA HIS A 93 2.34 -1.17 0.05
C HIS A 93 3.43 -2.17 -0.34
N TYR A 94 4.67 -1.69 -0.38
CA TYR A 94 5.86 -2.54 -0.47
C TYR A 94 6.36 -2.79 0.96
N VAL A 95 6.17 -4.02 1.44
CA VAL A 95 6.40 -4.38 2.85
C VAL A 95 7.75 -5.05 2.98
N HIS A 96 8.65 -4.40 3.70
CA HIS A 96 9.97 -4.90 4.04
C HIS A 96 10.02 -5.36 5.49
N SER A 97 10.64 -6.52 5.77
CA SER A 97 10.73 -7.03 7.14
C SER A 97 11.99 -7.81 7.43
N SER A 98 12.56 -7.59 8.62
CA SER A 98 13.65 -8.42 9.16
C SER A 98 13.23 -9.85 9.51
N ALA A 99 11.92 -10.13 9.50
CA ALA A 99 11.40 -11.49 9.62
C ALA A 99 11.50 -12.28 8.31
N GLY A 100 11.75 -11.61 7.17
CA GLY A 100 12.03 -12.25 5.90
C GLY A 100 13.40 -12.95 5.87
N MET A 101 13.65 -13.66 4.77
CA MET A 101 14.93 -14.33 4.49
C MET A 101 15.74 -13.55 3.44
N ASP A 102 17.07 -13.65 3.55
CA ASP A 102 18.04 -12.92 2.71
C ASP A 102 17.97 -13.35 1.23
N ASN A 103 18.07 -12.36 0.36
CA ASN A 103 18.24 -12.41 -1.09
C ASN A 103 19.43 -13.31 -1.54
N ASN A 104 20.38 -13.58 -0.64
CA ASN A 104 21.54 -14.46 -0.89
C ASN A 104 21.37 -15.91 -0.38
N ALA A 105 20.16 -16.30 0.05
CA ALA A 105 19.90 -17.69 0.41
C ALA A 105 20.02 -18.57 -0.84
N THR A 106 21.06 -19.42 -0.89
CA THR A 106 21.41 -20.25 -2.06
C THR A 106 20.57 -21.52 -2.22
N ASP A 107 19.60 -21.75 -1.33
CA ASP A 107 18.74 -22.91 -1.35
C ASP A 107 17.30 -22.47 -1.59
N ASP A 108 16.65 -22.95 -2.66
CA ASP A 108 15.27 -22.65 -3.09
C ASP A 108 14.19 -22.83 -2.00
N VAL A 109 14.53 -23.46 -0.88
CA VAL A 109 13.65 -23.72 0.27
C VAL A 109 13.69 -22.59 1.30
N ASN A 110 14.68 -21.68 1.21
CA ASN A 110 14.98 -20.65 2.21
C ASN A 110 14.89 -19.21 1.68
N ALA A 111 14.57 -18.99 0.41
CA ALA A 111 14.21 -17.67 -0.07
C ALA A 111 12.73 -17.45 0.28
N ASP A 112 12.43 -16.63 1.29
CA ASP A 112 11.06 -16.13 1.48
C ASP A 112 10.80 -15.14 0.34
N LEU A 113 10.37 -15.74 -0.77
CA LEU A 113 9.77 -15.07 -1.91
C LEU A 113 8.54 -14.32 -1.40
N LEU A 114 8.32 -13.11 -1.92
CA LEU A 114 7.07 -12.36 -1.80
C LEU A 114 5.86 -13.29 -1.62
N ALA A 115 5.14 -13.13 -0.50
CA ALA A 115 4.06 -14.02 -0.14
C ALA A 115 2.77 -13.25 0.15
N ASP A 116 1.63 -13.91 -0.02
CA ASP A 116 0.32 -13.35 0.32
C ASP A 116 0.21 -13.04 1.84
N GLY A 117 -0.34 -11.86 2.15
CA GLY A 117 -0.64 -11.43 3.51
C GLY A 117 0.58 -11.08 4.37
N LEU A 118 0.31 -10.45 5.53
CA LEU A 118 1.35 -9.90 6.41
C LEU A 118 1.96 -10.92 7.39
N GLY A 119 1.60 -12.21 7.30
CA GLY A 119 2.04 -13.25 8.24
C GLY A 119 3.57 -13.39 8.29
N GLY A 120 4.21 -13.43 7.11
CA GLY A 120 5.67 -13.48 6.99
C GLY A 120 6.36 -12.23 7.52
N ALA A 121 5.78 -11.05 7.26
CA ALA A 121 6.33 -9.79 7.76
C ALA A 121 6.27 -9.67 9.30
N ALA A 122 5.20 -10.16 9.91
CA ALA A 122 4.88 -9.96 11.32
C ALA A 122 5.50 -10.99 12.27
N ASN A 123 5.54 -12.26 11.86
CA ASN A 123 6.00 -13.38 12.71
C ASN A 123 6.83 -14.41 11.92
N GLY A 124 7.34 -14.03 10.75
CA GLY A 124 8.25 -14.87 9.97
C GLY A 124 9.36 -15.43 10.86
N ARG A 125 9.64 -16.72 10.70
CA ARG A 125 10.71 -17.44 11.42
C ARG A 125 10.54 -17.47 12.95
N GLY A 126 9.35 -17.15 13.47
CA GLY A 126 9.10 -17.03 14.91
C GLY A 126 9.82 -15.84 15.56
N LEU A 127 10.25 -14.86 14.76
CA LEU A 127 10.93 -13.67 15.25
C LEU A 127 9.95 -12.79 16.05
N LEU A 128 10.33 -12.45 17.28
CA LEU A 128 9.57 -11.52 18.11
C LEU A 128 10.02 -10.08 17.82
N ASN A 129 9.07 -9.19 17.56
CA ASN A 129 9.28 -7.76 17.28
C ASN A 129 10.20 -7.50 16.05
N PRO A 130 9.83 -7.97 14.86
CA PRO A 130 10.60 -7.67 13.65
C PRO A 130 10.64 -6.16 13.37
N MET A 131 11.71 -5.72 12.71
CA MET A 131 11.72 -4.42 12.04
C MET A 131 10.85 -4.53 10.79
N ILE A 132 9.82 -3.70 10.70
CA ILE A 132 8.94 -3.65 9.53
C ILE A 132 8.93 -2.23 8.99
N VAL A 133 9.19 -2.11 7.69
CA VAL A 133 9.02 -0.88 6.92
C VAL A 133 7.92 -1.11 5.90
N VAL A 134 7.01 -0.16 5.76
CA VAL A 134 6.03 -0.13 4.67
C VAL A 134 6.27 1.12 3.85
N GLN A 135 6.59 0.92 2.58
CA GLN A 135 6.69 1.96 1.57
C GLN A 135 5.32 2.06 0.87
N GLY A 136 4.61 3.16 1.12
CA GLY A 136 3.29 3.45 0.57
C GLY A 136 3.40 4.44 -0.59
N GLN A 137 2.99 4.01 -1.78
CA GLN A 137 2.97 4.86 -2.98
C GLN A 137 1.61 4.82 -3.68
N ILE A 138 1.13 5.99 -4.11
CA ILE A 138 -0.22 6.16 -4.61
C ILE A 138 -0.20 6.20 -6.14
N PHE A 139 -0.98 5.32 -6.76
CA PHE A 139 -1.14 5.22 -8.20
C PHE A 139 -2.59 5.44 -8.63
N GLN A 140 -2.83 6.38 -9.54
CA GLN A 140 -4.09 6.54 -10.26
C GLN A 140 -4.00 5.85 -11.61
N ILE A 141 -4.89 4.90 -11.86
CA ILE A 141 -4.93 4.19 -13.14
C ILE A 141 -5.56 5.10 -14.20
N VAL A 142 -4.85 5.40 -15.29
CA VAL A 142 -5.33 6.33 -16.33
C VAL A 142 -4.88 5.84 -17.71
N ASN A 143 -5.79 5.77 -18.68
CA ASN A 143 -5.40 5.42 -20.06
C ASN A 143 -4.48 6.49 -20.66
N GLY A 144 -3.40 6.05 -21.30
CA GLY A 144 -2.40 6.92 -21.91
C GLY A 144 -1.42 7.57 -20.92
N ALA A 145 -1.45 7.19 -19.64
CA ALA A 145 -0.41 7.51 -18.68
C ALA A 145 0.87 6.69 -18.94
N ALA A 146 1.92 6.96 -18.15
CA ALA A 146 3.20 6.27 -18.28
C ALA A 146 3.04 4.75 -18.06
N THR A 147 3.74 3.98 -18.87
CA THR A 147 3.92 2.54 -18.66
C THR A 147 5.10 2.32 -17.74
N VAL A 148 4.87 1.56 -16.68
CA VAL A 148 5.86 1.06 -15.74
C VAL A 148 5.86 -0.47 -15.83
N ASP A 149 6.96 -1.06 -16.32
CA ASP A 149 7.04 -2.51 -16.53
C ASP A 149 7.22 -3.28 -15.21
N ASP A 150 7.82 -2.65 -14.19
CA ASP A 150 8.15 -3.26 -12.91
C ASP A 150 7.49 -2.54 -11.73
N MET A 151 6.15 -2.49 -11.75
CA MET A 151 5.39 -1.92 -10.63
C MET A 151 5.55 -2.71 -9.33
N LEU A 152 6.00 -3.97 -9.39
CA LEU A 152 6.30 -4.78 -8.20
C LEU A 152 7.45 -4.18 -7.38
N HIS A 153 8.35 -3.45 -8.04
CA HIS A 153 9.39 -2.63 -7.41
C HIS A 153 9.14 -1.14 -7.65
N GLY A 154 7.86 -0.71 -7.63
CA GLY A 154 7.44 0.65 -7.93
C GLY A 154 8.19 1.71 -7.13
N TRP A 155 8.46 1.46 -5.84
CA TRP A 155 9.26 2.37 -5.01
C TRP A 155 10.65 2.66 -5.61
N THR A 156 11.29 1.68 -6.25
CA THR A 156 12.61 1.82 -6.87
C THR A 156 12.55 2.43 -8.27
N VAL A 157 11.49 2.16 -9.03
CA VAL A 157 11.40 2.52 -10.46
C VAL A 157 10.52 3.74 -10.75
N VAL A 158 9.75 4.20 -9.76
CA VAL A 158 8.90 5.39 -9.81
C VAL A 158 9.40 6.39 -8.77
N GLY A 159 9.53 7.65 -9.18
CA GLY A 159 10.07 8.70 -8.32
C GLY A 159 9.21 8.92 -7.06
N HIS A 160 9.89 9.11 -5.93
CA HIS A 160 9.28 9.29 -4.61
C HIS A 160 9.98 10.45 -3.85
N ASP A 161 10.45 11.46 -4.57
CA ASP A 161 11.25 12.58 -4.02
C ASP A 161 10.51 13.38 -2.93
N ASN A 162 9.17 13.43 -2.99
CA ASN A 162 8.31 14.10 -2.01
C ASN A 162 7.83 13.12 -0.93
N SER A 163 8.74 12.31 -0.39
CA SER A 163 8.40 11.32 0.64
C SER A 163 8.70 11.76 2.05
N VAL A 164 7.94 11.22 2.99
CA VAL A 164 8.18 11.35 4.43
C VAL A 164 8.36 9.98 5.07
N MET A 165 9.13 9.93 6.14
CA MET A 165 9.23 8.77 7.02
C MET A 165 8.71 9.08 8.42
N TYR A 166 8.02 8.12 9.04
CA TYR A 166 7.53 8.26 10.40
C TYR A 166 7.20 6.89 11.03
N PRO A 167 7.17 6.79 12.37
CA PRO A 167 6.75 5.58 13.06
C PRO A 167 5.22 5.55 13.22
N GLY A 168 4.62 4.38 12.99
CA GLY A 168 3.19 4.14 13.08
C GLY A 168 2.87 2.69 13.42
N SER A 169 1.75 2.21 12.90
CA SER A 169 1.25 0.85 13.09
C SER A 169 0.77 0.26 11.76
N THR A 170 0.38 -1.02 11.75
CA THR A 170 -0.35 -1.55 10.59
C THR A 170 -1.69 -0.83 10.42
N THR A 171 -2.14 -0.75 9.17
CA THR A 171 -3.41 -0.17 8.74
C THR A 171 -4.41 -1.29 8.38
N GLY A 172 -5.46 -0.98 7.62
CA GLY A 172 -6.56 -1.92 7.33
C GLY A 172 -7.74 -1.83 8.31
N GLN A 173 -8.86 -2.42 7.90
CA GLN A 173 -10.17 -2.26 8.55
C GLN A 173 -10.32 -3.01 9.89
N SER A 174 -9.33 -3.81 10.29
CA SER A 174 -9.29 -4.54 11.56
C SER A 174 -8.79 -3.70 12.74
N HIS A 175 -8.36 -2.46 12.49
CA HIS A 175 -7.81 -1.54 13.50
C HIS A 175 -8.50 -0.18 13.43
N ASP A 176 -8.77 0.44 14.57
CA ASP A 176 -9.52 1.70 14.66
C ASP A 176 -9.10 2.54 15.89
N ASN A 177 -9.99 3.38 16.42
CA ASN A 177 -9.72 4.20 17.60
C ASN A 177 -9.86 3.41 18.91
N GLU A 178 -10.38 2.20 18.85
CA GLU A 178 -10.64 1.31 19.98
C GLU A 178 -9.70 0.08 19.95
N VAL A 179 -9.41 -0.46 18.77
CA VAL A 179 -8.60 -1.65 18.52
C VAL A 179 -7.25 -1.25 17.91
N CYS A 180 -6.22 -1.27 18.75
CA CYS A 180 -4.84 -0.97 18.33
C CYS A 180 -4.21 -2.15 17.59
N SER A 181 -3.39 -1.85 16.58
CA SER A 181 -2.45 -2.81 16.02
C SER A 181 -1.34 -3.15 17.04
N PRO A 182 -0.91 -4.43 17.11
CA PRO A 182 0.17 -4.84 18.01
C PRO A 182 1.57 -4.52 17.44
N TYR A 183 1.68 -4.14 16.16
CA TYR A 183 2.96 -3.95 15.48
C TYR A 183 3.39 -2.49 15.44
N SER A 184 4.70 -2.27 15.57
CA SER A 184 5.34 -0.97 15.31
C SER A 184 5.87 -0.97 13.89
N ILE A 185 5.41 -0.04 13.07
CA ILE A 185 5.76 0.05 11.65
C ILE A 185 6.56 1.33 11.42
N THR A 186 7.62 1.27 10.62
CA THR A 186 8.15 2.48 9.97
C THR A 186 7.39 2.67 8.67
N TRP A 187 6.72 3.79 8.53
CA TRP A 187 6.07 4.19 7.29
C TRP A 187 7.00 5.09 6.49
N HIS A 188 7.18 4.76 5.22
CA HIS A 188 7.67 5.67 4.18
C HIS A 188 6.49 5.96 3.28
N VAL A 189 6.13 7.24 3.11
CA VAL A 189 4.92 7.62 2.39
C VAL A 189 5.28 8.65 1.36
N ASP A 190 5.07 8.28 0.10
CA ASP A 190 5.10 9.19 -1.01
C ASP A 190 3.88 10.10 -0.96
N LYS A 191 4.12 11.41 -0.98
CA LYS A 191 3.04 12.40 -0.87
C LYS A 191 2.45 12.79 -2.21
N ASP A 192 3.03 12.34 -3.31
CA ASP A 192 2.55 12.60 -4.66
C ASP A 192 1.58 11.51 -5.12
N CYS A 193 0.81 11.83 -6.16
CA CYS A 193 -0.02 10.85 -6.86
C CYS A 193 0.54 10.61 -8.25
N HIS A 194 0.88 9.36 -8.54
CA HIS A 194 1.44 8.94 -9.81
C HIS A 194 0.35 8.41 -10.73
N GLN A 195 0.37 8.81 -12.00
CA GLN A 195 -0.53 8.23 -12.99
C GLN A 195 0.16 7.10 -13.73
N VAL A 196 -0.51 5.96 -13.82
CA VAL A 196 0.01 4.75 -14.47
C VAL A 196 -1.00 4.15 -15.43
N SER A 197 -0.51 3.54 -16.50
CA SER A 197 -1.36 2.85 -17.47
C SER A 197 -2.07 1.65 -16.84
N PRO A 198 -3.29 1.31 -17.27
CA PRO A 198 -3.97 0.12 -16.78
C PRO A 198 -3.21 -1.17 -17.12
N GLU A 199 -2.47 -1.21 -18.23
CA GLU A 199 -1.62 -2.34 -18.60
C GLU A 199 -0.53 -2.60 -17.57
N SER A 200 0.11 -1.55 -17.06
CA SER A 200 1.14 -1.66 -16.03
C SER A 200 0.58 -2.16 -14.71
N PHE A 201 -0.60 -1.67 -14.32
CA PHE A 201 -1.25 -2.15 -13.09
C PHE A 201 -1.72 -3.60 -13.23
N ASP A 202 -2.23 -4.01 -14.39
CA ASP A 202 -2.56 -5.43 -14.63
C ASP A 202 -1.29 -6.31 -14.66
N ASN A 203 -0.19 -5.79 -15.18
CA ASN A 203 1.10 -6.48 -15.19
C ASN A 203 1.69 -6.66 -13.78
N LEU A 204 1.44 -5.73 -12.83
CA LEU A 204 1.75 -5.95 -11.41
C LEU A 204 1.09 -7.23 -10.90
N CYS A 205 -0.24 -7.36 -11.07
CA CYS A 205 -0.99 -8.54 -10.65
C CYS A 205 -0.52 -9.82 -11.38
N LYS A 206 -0.10 -9.70 -12.64
CA LYS A 206 0.53 -10.80 -13.39
C LYS A 206 1.83 -11.25 -12.73
N GLN A 207 2.74 -10.32 -12.43
CA GLN A 207 4.02 -10.62 -11.79
C GLN A 207 3.81 -11.27 -10.42
N MET A 208 2.95 -10.69 -9.59
CA MET A 208 2.58 -11.23 -8.27
C MET A 208 2.10 -12.68 -8.37
N SER A 209 1.18 -12.97 -9.31
CA SER A 209 0.61 -14.31 -9.45
C SER A 209 1.52 -15.32 -10.15
N GLU A 210 2.00 -15.00 -11.35
CA GLU A 210 2.74 -15.96 -12.19
C GLU A 210 4.19 -16.17 -11.71
N THR A 211 4.81 -15.16 -11.08
CA THR A 211 6.21 -15.25 -10.62
C THR A 211 6.31 -15.67 -9.17
N TYR A 212 5.42 -15.15 -8.31
CA TYR A 212 5.51 -15.35 -6.86
C TYR A 212 4.37 -16.18 -6.26
N GLY A 213 3.37 -16.58 -7.07
CA GLY A 213 2.26 -17.39 -6.58
C GLY A 213 1.34 -16.66 -5.60
N MET A 214 1.34 -15.32 -5.63
CA MET A 214 0.47 -14.48 -4.80
C MET A 214 -0.91 -14.37 -5.46
N TYR A 215 -1.94 -14.94 -4.83
CA TYR A 215 -3.31 -14.95 -5.35
C TYR A 215 -4.29 -14.23 -4.42
N ALA A 216 -3.98 -14.14 -3.13
CA ALA A 216 -4.84 -13.50 -2.14
C ALA A 216 -4.66 -11.97 -2.06
N ASP A 217 -3.61 -11.41 -2.67
CA ASP A 217 -3.36 -9.96 -2.75
C ASP A 217 -3.54 -9.38 -4.17
N LEU A 218 -4.24 -10.10 -5.07
CA LEU A 218 -4.53 -9.63 -6.44
C LEU A 218 -5.72 -8.68 -6.54
N TYR A 219 -6.36 -8.33 -5.43
CA TYR A 219 -7.51 -7.44 -5.37
C TYR A 219 -7.27 -6.34 -4.34
N PRO A 220 -7.95 -5.17 -4.49
CA PRO A 220 -7.71 -4.07 -3.59
C PRO A 220 -8.31 -4.35 -2.21
N HIS A 221 -7.50 -4.14 -1.18
CA HIS A 221 -7.94 -4.17 0.21
C HIS A 221 -8.68 -2.89 0.60
N GLY A 222 -9.45 -2.95 1.69
CA GLY A 222 -10.19 -1.81 2.20
C GLY A 222 -9.30 -0.79 2.91
N SER A 223 -9.48 0.48 2.59
CA SER A 223 -8.82 1.60 3.24
C SER A 223 -9.53 2.00 4.53
N ARG A 224 -8.73 2.15 5.59
CA ARG A 224 -9.19 2.52 6.92
C ARG A 224 -9.63 3.98 7.03
N LYS A 225 -10.45 4.30 8.04
CA LYS A 225 -10.64 5.70 8.47
C LYS A 225 -9.37 6.19 9.17
N LEU A 226 -9.01 7.46 8.97
CA LEU A 226 -7.96 8.07 9.77
C LEU A 226 -8.31 8.00 11.26
N VAL A 227 -7.32 7.66 12.08
CA VAL A 227 -7.49 7.68 13.54
C VAL A 227 -7.64 9.10 14.06
N ALA A 228 -8.24 9.21 15.24
CA ALA A 228 -8.30 10.45 15.99
C ALA A 228 -6.89 11.02 16.20
N SER A 229 -6.78 12.35 16.17
CA SER A 229 -5.51 13.07 16.22
C SER A 229 -4.60 12.69 17.39
N GLN A 230 -5.18 12.31 18.53
CA GLN A 230 -4.45 11.85 19.71
C GLN A 230 -3.68 10.53 19.51
N TYR A 231 -4.11 9.70 18.56
CA TYR A 231 -3.48 8.43 18.22
C TYR A 231 -2.50 8.54 17.03
N VAL A 232 -2.57 9.63 16.27
CA VAL A 232 -1.59 9.90 15.20
C VAL A 232 -0.22 10.23 15.83
N VAL A 233 0.84 9.90 15.11
CA VAL A 233 2.19 10.32 15.49
C VAL A 233 2.26 11.86 15.53
N LYS A 234 3.04 12.41 16.47
CA LYS A 234 3.24 13.87 16.48
C LYS A 234 4.08 14.29 15.27
N SER A 235 3.79 15.47 14.72
CA SER A 235 4.50 16.03 13.55
C SER A 235 6.02 16.15 13.75
N GLU A 236 6.49 16.35 14.99
CA GLU A 236 7.92 16.39 15.32
C GLU A 236 8.68 15.09 15.02
N PHE A 237 7.97 13.96 14.87
CA PHE A 237 8.52 12.66 14.48
C PHE A 237 8.30 12.30 13.01
N VAL A 238 7.61 13.16 12.26
CA VAL A 238 7.50 13.03 10.80
C VAL A 238 8.69 13.76 10.19
N LYS A 239 9.50 13.03 9.42
CA LYS A 239 10.72 13.56 8.81
C LYS A 239 10.63 13.43 7.30
N PRO A 240 11.33 14.28 6.52
CA PRO A 240 11.65 13.94 5.14
C PRO A 240 12.27 12.55 5.08
N LEU A 241 11.94 11.77 4.05
CA LEU A 241 12.63 10.52 3.79
C LEU A 241 14.13 10.80 3.63
N ALA A 242 14.95 10.03 4.33
CA ALA A 242 16.40 10.20 4.43
C ALA A 242 17.10 8.89 4.12
#